data_AF-A0A6P0VA27-F1
#
_entry.id   AF-A0A6P0VA27-F1
#
_cell.length_a   1.000
_cell.length_b   1.000
_cell.length_c   1.000
_cell.angle_alpha   90.00
_cell.angle_beta   90.00
_cell.angle_gamma   90.00
#
_symmetry.space_group_name_H-M   'P 1'
#
loop_
_entity.id
_entity.type
_entity.pdbx_description
1 polymer ?
#
loop_
_entity_poly.entity_id
_entity_poly.type
_entity_poly.pdbx_seq_one_letter_code
_entity_poly.pdbx_strand_id
1 'polypeptide(L)'
;MSQTATELEKSMRRVEIRKLWRRGNYDISIPEILSLSIKFMTHAMESHDYRFLNTALKLNDRLREEYPKENKLKEIEELEHHCLETLQKRLGIV
;
A
#
# COMPACT_ATOMS: atom_id res chain seq x y z
N MET A 1 -21.70 -1.27 -5.58
CA MET A 1 -20.31 -0.84 -5.33
C MET A 1 -20.35 0.28 -4.31
N SER A 2 -19.83 0.04 -3.11
CA SER A 2 -19.83 0.98 -1.98
C SER A 2 -19.03 2.23 -2.35
N GLN A 3 -19.50 3.42 -1.97
CA GLN A 3 -18.81 4.71 -2.23
C GLN A 3 -17.32 4.69 -1.82
N THR A 4 -16.97 3.90 -0.82
CA THR A 4 -15.60 3.65 -0.34
C THR A 4 -14.67 2.98 -1.36
N ALA A 5 -15.16 2.03 -2.17
CA ALA A 5 -14.34 1.36 -3.18
C ALA A 5 -13.95 2.32 -4.31
N THR A 6 -14.90 3.17 -4.74
CA THR A 6 -14.66 4.16 -5.79
C THR A 6 -13.63 5.23 -5.38
N GLU A 7 -13.63 5.65 -4.12
CA GLU A 7 -12.64 6.62 -3.61
C GLU A 7 -11.24 6.00 -3.44
N LEU A 8 -11.17 4.72 -3.08
CA LEU A 8 -9.90 3.98 -3.04
C LEU A 8 -9.30 3.84 -4.43
N GLU A 9 -10.10 3.49 -5.44
CA GLU A 9 -9.63 3.41 -6.83
C GLU A 9 -9.09 4.75 -7.35
N LYS A 10 -9.79 5.86 -7.06
CA LYS A 10 -9.30 7.21 -7.41
C LYS A 10 -7.96 7.50 -6.73
N SER A 11 -7.83 7.13 -5.46
CA SER A 11 -6.59 7.33 -4.70
C SER A 11 -5.44 6.51 -5.28
N MET A 12 -5.68 5.24 -5.60
CA MET A 12 -4.70 4.36 -6.27
C MET A 12 -4.29 4.95 -7.63
N ARG A 13 -5.25 5.39 -8.45
CA ARG A 13 -4.97 6.04 -9.72
C ARG A 13 -4.13 7.31 -9.56
N ARG A 14 -4.43 8.16 -8.57
CA ARG A 14 -3.64 9.35 -8.26
C ARG A 14 -2.19 8.97 -7.92
N VAL A 15 -1.99 7.97 -7.05
CA VAL A 15 -0.67 7.48 -6.65
C VAL A 15 0.13 6.97 -7.85
N GLU A 16 -0.48 6.14 -8.70
CA GLU A 16 0.20 5.53 -9.83
C GLU A 16 0.49 6.53 -10.96
N ILE A 17 -0.48 7.37 -11.34
CA ILE A 17 -0.31 8.35 -12.42
C ILE A 17 0.74 9.39 -12.06
N ARG A 18 0.68 9.93 -10.83
CA ARG A 18 1.64 10.93 -10.37
C ARG A 18 2.95 10.32 -9.85
N LYS A 19 3.06 9.00 -9.84
CA LYS A 19 4.21 8.26 -9.29
C LYS A 19 4.58 8.75 -7.90
N LEU A 20 3.58 8.86 -7.02
CA LEU A 20 3.77 9.35 -5.65
C LEU A 20 4.62 8.40 -4.80
N TRP A 21 4.80 7.16 -5.23
CA TRP A 21 5.74 6.21 -4.63
C TRP A 21 7.21 6.47 -5.02
N ARG A 22 7.48 7.35 -6.00
CA ARG A 22 8.85 7.60 -6.45
C ARG A 22 9.62 8.44 -5.43
N ARG A 23 10.86 8.04 -5.17
CA ARG A 23 11.80 8.83 -4.37
C ARG A 23 11.91 10.27 -4.86
N GLY A 24 11.93 11.22 -3.93
CA GLY A 24 12.01 12.67 -4.17
C GLY A 24 10.67 13.33 -4.53
N ASN A 25 9.56 12.58 -4.57
CA ASN A 25 8.24 13.13 -4.85
C ASN A 25 7.49 13.52 -3.56
N TYR A 26 7.55 14.79 -3.15
CA TYR A 26 6.94 15.27 -1.91
C TYR A 26 5.51 15.81 -2.06
N ASP A 27 4.81 15.50 -3.16
CA ASP A 27 3.41 15.90 -3.41
C ASP A 27 2.39 15.17 -2.51
N ILE A 28 2.89 14.31 -1.62
CA ILE A 28 2.11 13.54 -0.66
C ILE A 28 2.82 13.55 0.69
N SER A 29 2.04 13.74 1.76
CA SER A 29 2.58 13.79 3.12
C SER A 29 2.83 12.37 3.67
N ILE A 30 3.80 12.21 4.57
CA ILE A 30 4.09 10.91 5.22
C ILE A 30 2.83 10.29 5.86
N PRO A 31 1.99 11.02 6.63
CA PRO A 31 0.77 10.46 7.18
C PRO A 31 -0.21 9.96 6.11
N GLU A 32 -0.26 10.62 4.95
CA GLU A 32 -1.08 10.21 3.82
C GLU A 32 -0.52 8.95 3.15
N ILE A 33 0.80 8.84 2.97
CA ILE A 33 1.46 7.61 2.46
C ILE A 33 1.11 6.41 3.36
N LEU A 34 1.29 6.58 4.69
CA LEU A 34 0.97 5.55 5.68
C LEU A 34 -0.50 5.15 5.62
N SER A 35 -1.40 6.13 5.58
CA SER A 35 -2.84 5.87 5.51
C SER A 35 -3.25 5.14 4.23
N LEU A 36 -2.69 5.54 3.08
CA LEU A 36 -2.99 4.91 1.80
C LEU A 36 -2.45 3.49 1.73
N SER A 37 -1.23 3.27 2.21
CA SER A 37 -0.64 1.92 2.24
C SER A 37 -1.51 0.93 3.01
N ILE A 38 -1.90 1.28 4.24
CA ILE A 38 -2.77 0.43 5.07
C ILE A 38 -4.09 0.15 4.35
N LYS A 39 -4.77 1.20 3.86
CA LYS A 39 -6.05 1.05 3.18
C LYS A 39 -5.96 0.18 1.93
N PHE A 40 -4.88 0.31 1.16
CA PHE A 40 -4.68 -0.50 -0.05
C PHE A 40 -4.37 -1.97 0.29
N MET A 41 -3.57 -2.24 1.31
CA MET A 41 -3.33 -3.62 1.79
C MET A 41 -4.62 -4.27 2.30
N THR A 42 -5.37 -3.58 3.17
CA THR A 42 -6.67 -4.08 3.67
C THR A 42 -7.64 -4.34 2.52
N HIS A 43 -7.79 -3.39 1.59
CA HIS A 43 -8.70 -3.55 0.47
C HIS A 43 -8.28 -4.69 -0.47
N ALA A 44 -6.97 -4.85 -0.74
CA ALA A 44 -6.47 -5.95 -1.57
C ALA A 44 -6.77 -7.32 -0.94
N MET A 45 -6.73 -7.42 0.38
CA MET A 45 -7.04 -8.66 1.11
C MET A 45 -8.52 -9.02 1.07
N GLU A 46 -9.39 -8.02 1.19
CA GLU A 46 -10.85 -8.18 1.15
C GLU A 46 -11.39 -8.43 -0.27
N SER A 47 -10.88 -7.70 -1.26
CA SER A 47 -11.37 -7.71 -2.64
C SER A 47 -10.60 -8.65 -3.57
N HIS A 48 -9.44 -9.13 -3.13
CA HIS A 48 -8.48 -9.89 -3.95
C HIS A 48 -7.94 -9.11 -5.14
N ASP A 49 -8.11 -7.78 -5.17
CA ASP A 49 -7.53 -6.92 -6.18
C ASP A 49 -6.07 -6.57 -5.84
N TYR A 50 -5.16 -7.40 -6.33
CA TYR A 50 -3.73 -7.27 -6.08
C TYR A 50 -3.07 -6.04 -6.72
N ARG A 51 -3.80 -5.25 -7.53
CA ARG A 51 -3.31 -3.95 -8.00
C ARG A 51 -3.13 -2.97 -6.84
N PHE A 52 -4.03 -3.04 -5.85
CA PHE A 52 -3.92 -2.26 -4.62
C PHE A 52 -2.72 -2.72 -3.78
N LEU A 53 -2.53 -4.04 -3.65
CA LEU A 53 -1.37 -4.58 -2.93
C LEU A 53 -0.07 -4.10 -3.57
N ASN A 54 0.07 -4.21 -4.88
CA ASN A 54 1.25 -3.73 -5.60
C ASN A 54 1.50 -2.22 -5.37
N THR A 55 0.44 -1.40 -5.38
CA THR A 55 0.56 0.04 -5.11
C THR A 55 1.01 0.30 -3.66
N ALA A 56 0.48 -0.47 -2.71
CA ALA A 56 0.86 -0.38 -1.30
C ALA A 56 2.34 -0.73 -1.08
N LEU A 57 2.83 -1.82 -1.71
CA LEU A 57 4.23 -2.24 -1.61
C LEU A 57 5.19 -1.14 -2.08
N LYS A 58 4.89 -0.47 -3.21
CA LYS A 58 5.71 0.66 -3.68
C LYS A 58 5.73 1.83 -2.69
N LEU A 59 4.61 2.09 -2.01
CA LEU A 59 4.56 3.12 -0.96
C LEU A 59 5.37 2.69 0.26
N ASN A 60 5.36 1.40 0.62
CA ASN A 60 6.15 0.84 1.72
C ASN A 60 7.64 0.91 1.43
N ASP A 61 8.07 0.56 0.21
CA ASP A 61 9.45 0.70 -0.25
C ASP A 61 9.93 2.14 -0.08
N ARG A 62 9.12 3.10 -0.51
CA ARG A 62 9.42 4.52 -0.32
C ARG A 62 9.55 4.90 1.16
N LEU A 63 8.63 4.44 2.01
CA LEU A 63 8.68 4.70 3.45
C LEU A 63 9.98 4.15 4.07
N ARG A 64 10.39 2.93 3.68
CA ARG A 64 11.64 2.31 4.12
C ARG A 64 12.87 3.13 3.67
N GLU A 65 12.88 3.61 2.43
CA GLU A 65 14.01 4.35 1.86
C GLU A 65 14.14 5.78 2.40
N GLU A 66 13.04 6.53 2.52
CA GLU A 66 13.08 7.95 2.86
C GLU A 66 12.84 8.23 4.35
N TYR A 67 12.11 7.34 5.03
CA TYR A 67 11.64 7.56 6.40
C TYR A 67 11.90 6.35 7.33
N PRO A 68 13.14 5.83 7.42
CA PRO A 68 13.44 4.60 8.15
C PRO A 68 13.23 4.69 9.68
N LYS A 69 13.05 5.91 10.22
CA LYS A 69 12.80 6.15 11.65
C LYS A 69 11.32 6.35 11.98
N GLU A 70 10.43 6.16 11.00
CA GLU A 70 8.99 6.32 11.22
C GLU A 70 8.47 5.22 12.14
N ASN A 71 7.84 5.60 13.26
CA ASN A 71 7.42 4.64 14.29
C ASN A 71 6.41 3.62 13.78
N LYS A 72 5.62 3.99 12.76
CA LYS A 72 4.60 3.14 12.16
C LYS A 72 5.14 2.17 11.11
N LEU A 73 6.43 2.23 10.78
CA LEU A 73 7.03 1.36 9.76
C LEU A 73 6.93 -0.12 10.15
N LYS A 74 7.12 -0.45 11.42
CA LYS A 74 7.01 -1.83 11.92
C LYS A 74 5.59 -2.40 11.73
N GLU A 75 4.56 -1.60 11.98
CA GLU A 75 3.16 -1.99 11.77
C GLU A 75 2.87 -2.27 10.28
N ILE A 76 3.43 -1.43 9.40
CA ILE A 76 3.35 -1.62 7.95
C ILE A 76 4.05 -2.92 7.52
N GLU A 77 5.23 -3.20 8.04
CA GLU A 77 5.99 -4.41 7.72
C GLU A 77 5.27 -5.69 8.16
N GLU A 78 4.69 -5.69 9.36
CA GLU A 78 3.89 -6.82 9.87
C GLU A 78 2.65 -7.07 8.98
N LEU A 79 1.95 -6.00 8.58
CA LEU A 79 0.80 -6.11 7.69
C LEU A 79 1.19 -6.54 6.26
N GLU A 80 2.29 -5.99 5.73
CA GLU A 80 2.86 -6.36 4.43
C GLU A 80 3.19 -7.86 4.40
N HIS A 81 3.89 -8.34 5.43
CA HIS A 81 4.24 -9.75 5.58
C HIS A 81 2.99 -10.62 5.59
N HIS A 82 1.98 -10.27 6.40
CA HIS A 82 0.73 -11.02 6.47
C HIS A 82 -0.02 -11.08 5.12
N CYS A 83 -0.05 -9.96 4.38
CA CYS A 83 -0.67 -9.92 3.05
C CYS A 83 0.06 -10.83 2.06
N LEU A 84 1.40 -10.80 2.07
CA LEU A 84 2.23 -11.61 1.19
C LEU A 84 2.14 -13.11 1.53
N GLU A 85 2.18 -13.50 2.80
CA GLU A 85 1.99 -14.89 3.22
C GLU A 85 0.62 -15.42 2.79
N THR A 86 -0.44 -14.62 2.96
CA THR A 86 -1.78 -15.02 2.56
C THR A 86 -1.89 -15.18 1.04
N LEU A 87 -1.25 -14.29 0.28
CA LEU A 87 -1.16 -14.41 -1.17
C LEU A 87 -0.41 -15.69 -1.57
N GLN A 88 0.74 -15.98 -0.97
CA GLN A 88 1.52 -17.17 -1.25
C GLN A 88 0.74 -18.47 -1.01
N LYS A 89 0.04 -18.57 0.14
CA LYS A 89 -0.86 -19.70 0.45
C LYS A 89 -1.97 -19.86 -0.59
N ARG A 90 -2.56 -18.74 -1.04
CA ARG A 90 -3.61 -18.77 -2.07
C ARG A 90 -3.09 -19.21 -3.44
N LEU A 91 -1.86 -18.85 -3.78
CA LEU A 91 -1.23 -19.23 -5.04
C LEU A 91 -0.66 -20.67 -5.01
N GLY A 92 -0.69 -21.35 -3.87
CA GLY A 92 -0.12 -22.71 -3.72
C GLY A 92 1.39 -22.74 -3.86
N ILE A 93 2.06 -21.61 -3.57
CA ILE A 93 3.53 -21.50 -3.58
C ILE A 93 4.12 -22.03 -2.26
N VAL A 94 3.27 -22.27 -1.26
CA VAL A 94 3.59 -22.77 0.09
C VAL A 94 2.65 -23.91 0.44
#